data_AF-A0A0R2LEV1-F1
#
_entry.id   AF-A0A0R2LEV1-F1
#
_cell.length_a   1.000
_cell.length_b   1.000
_cell.length_c   1.000
_cell.angle_alpha   90.00
_cell.angle_beta   90.00
_cell.angle_gamma   90.00
#
_symmetry.space_group_name_H-M   'P 1'
#
loop_
_entity.id
_entity.type
_entity.pdbx_description
1 polymer ?
#
loop_
_entity_poly.entity_id
_entity_poly.type
_entity_poly.pdbx_seq_one_letter_code
_entity_poly.pdbx_strand_id
1 'polypeptide(L)'
;MLLLFFVWRPLLIANKDRLLGGSNVLEVYLFVNPLGARCMRSERNIMKLADHLNSKVSFQFVPLLNQQIIEQALPKRPTLAERNAYFGVYYQAILAYKAALFQGKRKGRDFLLNMQTAVVNHHESFSQELALELAKDCRLDLDMFNEDCQSDLAKQAFKTDQKLAAEMKIQQSSSAVIFNCDVSQYGLLLNDVTYDSLCDVCESQGVATKEMLMGELNYPTNDQTPSSLTGGLHPHLRVL
;
A
#
# COMPACT_ATOMS: atom_id res chain seq x y z
N MET A 1 -14.92 -15.50 -12.35
CA MET A 1 -15.09 -14.16 -11.75
C MET A 1 -13.84 -13.28 -11.86
N LEU A 2 -12.84 -13.63 -12.70
CA LEU A 2 -11.82 -12.71 -13.22
C LEU A 2 -12.40 -11.58 -14.11
N LEU A 3 -13.65 -11.74 -14.55
CA LEU A 3 -14.34 -10.81 -15.44
C LEU A 3 -14.54 -9.41 -14.84
N LEU A 4 -14.63 -9.23 -13.52
CA LEU A 4 -14.88 -7.87 -12.98
C LEU A 4 -13.65 -6.96 -13.07
N PHE A 5 -12.44 -7.49 -12.88
CA PHE A 5 -11.18 -6.76 -13.12
C PHE A 5 -10.90 -6.56 -14.62
N PHE A 6 -11.29 -7.53 -15.47
CA PHE A 6 -11.09 -7.45 -16.92
C PHE A 6 -12.13 -6.59 -17.67
N VAL A 7 -13.37 -6.50 -17.20
CA VAL A 7 -14.44 -5.79 -17.93
C VAL A 7 -14.38 -4.26 -17.73
N TRP A 8 -13.83 -3.78 -16.61
CA TRP A 8 -13.69 -2.34 -16.36
C TRP A 8 -12.30 -1.75 -16.67
N ARG A 9 -11.25 -2.57 -16.82
CA ARG A 9 -9.89 -2.10 -17.17
C ARG A 9 -9.81 -1.38 -18.52
N PRO A 10 -10.35 -1.93 -19.63
CA PRO A 10 -10.28 -1.28 -20.93
C PRO A 10 -11.08 0.03 -20.97
N LEU A 11 -12.22 0.10 -20.26
CA LEU A 11 -13.07 1.29 -20.26
C LEU A 11 -12.50 2.45 -19.43
N LEU A 12 -11.75 2.15 -18.36
CA LEU A 12 -11.08 3.18 -17.54
C LEU A 12 -9.79 3.69 -18.17
N ILE A 13 -9.01 2.82 -18.83
CA ILE A 13 -7.76 3.19 -19.52
C ILE A 13 -8.06 4.01 -20.78
N ALA A 14 -8.98 3.54 -21.64
CA ALA A 14 -9.32 4.22 -22.89
C ALA A 14 -9.93 5.62 -22.71
N ASN A 15 -10.59 5.88 -21.58
CA ASN A 15 -11.18 7.20 -21.28
C ASN A 15 -10.20 8.15 -20.59
N LYS A 16 -9.17 7.63 -19.89
CA LYS A 16 -8.15 8.43 -19.21
C LYS A 16 -7.06 8.91 -20.17
N ASP A 17 -6.65 8.07 -21.11
CA ASP A 17 -5.62 8.40 -22.12
C ASP A 17 -6.05 9.48 -23.11
N ARG A 18 -7.37 9.71 -23.27
CA ARG A 18 -7.92 10.73 -24.17
C ARG A 18 -8.06 12.11 -23.55
N LEU A 19 -8.00 12.25 -22.23
CA LEU A 19 -8.41 13.49 -21.55
C LEU A 19 -7.27 14.24 -20.83
N LEU A 20 -6.17 13.58 -20.49
CA LEU A 20 -5.06 14.21 -19.76
C LEU A 20 -3.73 13.66 -20.29
N GLY A 21 -2.94 14.51 -20.95
CA GLY A 21 -1.67 14.15 -21.61
C GLY A 21 -0.55 13.67 -20.67
N GLY A 22 -0.71 12.46 -20.13
CA GLY A 22 0.31 11.71 -19.41
C GLY A 22 -0.22 10.33 -19.02
N SER A 23 0.20 9.28 -19.74
CA SER A 23 -0.12 7.90 -19.36
C SER A 23 0.60 7.56 -18.04
N ASN A 24 -0.12 6.94 -17.10
CA ASN A 24 0.53 6.37 -15.92
C ASN A 24 1.21 5.09 -16.39
N VAL A 25 2.54 5.04 -16.34
CA VAL A 25 3.34 3.92 -16.82
C VAL A 25 3.24 2.74 -15.85
N LEU A 26 3.24 3.01 -14.55
CA LEU A 26 3.17 1.99 -13.50
C LEU A 26 1.87 2.09 -12.69
N GLU A 27 1.22 0.95 -12.49
CA GLU A 27 0.09 0.78 -11.58
C GLU A 27 0.49 -0.19 -10.46
N VAL A 28 0.47 0.28 -9.21
CA VAL A 28 0.95 -0.47 -8.03
C VAL A 28 -0.18 -0.73 -7.04
N TYR A 29 -0.42 -2.00 -6.72
CA TYR A 29 -1.32 -2.43 -5.64
C TYR A 29 -0.47 -2.97 -4.50
N LEU A 30 -0.32 -2.20 -3.42
CA LEU A 30 0.38 -2.65 -2.22
C LEU A 30 -0.63 -3.17 -1.21
N PHE A 31 -0.45 -4.41 -0.76
CA PHE A 31 -1.29 -5.07 0.22
C PHE A 31 -0.74 -4.86 1.61
N VAL A 32 -1.53 -4.22 2.49
CA VAL A 32 -1.02 -3.61 3.72
C VAL A 32 -1.74 -4.12 4.95
N ASN A 33 -0.98 -4.29 6.03
CA ASN A 33 -1.53 -4.28 7.38
C ASN A 33 -1.47 -2.83 7.88
N PRO A 34 -2.60 -2.13 8.08
CA PRO A 34 -2.61 -0.73 8.49
C PRO A 34 -1.87 -0.45 9.80
N LEU A 35 -1.74 -1.45 10.68
CA LEU A 35 -1.08 -1.31 11.98
C LEU A 35 0.36 -1.86 11.98
N GLY A 36 0.89 -2.22 10.81
CA GLY A 36 2.18 -2.89 10.68
C GLY A 36 3.35 -1.97 10.32
N ALA A 37 4.42 -1.97 11.13
CA ALA A 37 5.63 -1.19 10.88
C ALA A 37 6.32 -1.48 9.54
N ARG A 38 6.27 -2.74 9.09
CA ARG A 38 6.81 -3.15 7.77
C ARG A 38 6.04 -2.49 6.64
N CYS A 39 4.72 -2.47 6.75
CA CYS A 39 3.85 -1.84 5.76
C CYS A 39 4.13 -0.34 5.71
N MET A 40 4.20 0.33 6.88
CA MET A 40 4.55 1.77 6.99
C MET A 40 5.77 2.17 6.15
N ARG A 41 6.82 1.33 6.15
CA ARG A 41 8.03 1.55 5.36
C ARG A 41 7.78 1.34 3.86
N SER A 42 7.05 0.29 3.49
CA SER A 42 6.65 -0.01 2.12
C SER A 42 5.78 1.08 1.49
N GLU A 43 4.80 1.64 2.22
CA GLU A 43 4.00 2.77 1.71
C GLU A 43 4.89 3.99 1.45
N ARG A 44 5.80 4.32 2.37
CA ARG A 44 6.75 5.43 2.20
C ARG A 44 7.65 5.24 0.99
N ASN A 45 8.14 4.03 0.75
CA ASN A 45 8.97 3.72 -0.43
C ASN A 45 8.20 3.94 -1.74
N ILE A 46 6.93 3.52 -1.80
CA ILE A 46 6.08 3.74 -2.99
C ILE A 46 5.78 5.22 -3.20
N MET A 47 5.47 5.97 -2.15
CA MET A 47 5.25 7.41 -2.26
C MET A 47 6.51 8.13 -2.76
N LYS A 48 7.67 7.80 -2.19
CA LYS A 48 8.97 8.33 -2.65
C LYS A 48 9.20 8.04 -4.13
N LEU A 49 8.92 6.81 -4.59
CA LEU A 49 9.04 6.46 -6.00
C LEU A 49 8.10 7.29 -6.87
N ALA A 50 6.84 7.46 -6.44
CA ALA A 50 5.85 8.23 -7.19
C ALA A 50 6.23 9.71 -7.32
N ASP A 51 6.83 10.29 -6.27
CA ASP A 51 7.36 11.65 -6.28
C ASP A 51 8.51 11.80 -7.29
N HIS A 52 9.48 10.87 -7.29
CA HIS A 52 10.60 10.88 -8.24
C HIS A 52 10.18 10.69 -9.71
N LEU A 53 9.14 9.89 -9.95
CA LEU A 53 8.67 9.59 -11.30
C LEU A 53 7.60 10.57 -11.82
N ASN A 54 7.39 11.68 -11.12
CA ASN A 54 6.52 12.80 -11.49
C ASN A 54 5.17 12.37 -12.12
N SER A 55 4.37 11.62 -11.37
CA SER A 55 3.04 11.14 -11.77
C SER A 55 2.99 10.03 -12.83
N LYS A 56 4.10 9.35 -13.14
CA LYS A 56 4.08 8.10 -13.92
C LYS A 56 3.64 6.88 -13.10
N VAL A 57 3.42 7.03 -11.80
CA VAL A 57 3.04 5.94 -10.89
C VAL A 57 1.66 6.22 -10.30
N SER A 58 0.71 5.35 -10.59
CA SER A 58 -0.56 5.25 -9.85
C SER A 58 -0.43 4.14 -8.82
N PHE A 59 -0.90 4.39 -7.59
CA PHE A 59 -0.85 3.37 -6.55
C PHE A 59 -2.10 3.34 -5.67
N GLN A 60 -2.35 2.16 -5.13
CA GLN A 60 -3.42 1.89 -4.19
C GLN A 60 -2.90 1.03 -3.03
N PHE A 61 -3.18 1.46 -1.81
CA PHE A 61 -2.93 0.69 -0.60
C PHE A 61 -4.19 -0.11 -0.26
N VAL A 62 -4.09 -1.43 -0.36
CA VAL A 62 -5.18 -2.39 -0.22
C VAL A 62 -5.04 -3.07 1.14
N PRO A 63 -5.93 -2.79 2.11
CA PRO A 63 -5.82 -3.40 3.42
C PRO A 63 -6.06 -4.92 3.34
N LEU A 64 -5.19 -5.70 3.97
CA LEU A 64 -5.27 -7.15 4.06
C LEU A 64 -5.52 -7.54 5.52
N LEU A 65 -6.49 -8.43 5.73
CA LEU A 65 -6.76 -9.01 7.05
C LEU A 65 -7.02 -10.50 6.90
N ASN A 66 -6.08 -11.30 7.40
CA ASN A 66 -6.18 -12.74 7.43
C ASN A 66 -5.60 -13.29 8.74
N GLN A 67 -5.73 -14.60 8.93
CA GLN A 67 -5.25 -15.25 10.14
C GLN A 67 -3.74 -15.09 10.35
N GLN A 68 -2.94 -15.09 9.29
CA GLN A 68 -1.48 -14.94 9.38
C GLN A 68 -1.07 -13.57 9.95
N ILE A 69 -1.76 -12.49 9.54
CA ILE A 69 -1.51 -11.14 10.06
C ILE A 69 -1.82 -11.08 11.56
N ILE A 70 -2.93 -11.70 11.99
CA ILE A 70 -3.34 -11.73 13.39
C ILE A 70 -2.38 -12.57 14.23
N GLU A 71 -1.95 -13.74 13.73
CA GLU A 71 -0.99 -14.60 14.43
C GLU A 71 0.36 -13.92 14.70
N GLN A 72 0.80 -13.01 13.84
CA GLN A 72 2.04 -12.24 14.04
C GLN A 72 1.95 -11.23 15.20
N ALA A 73 0.74 -10.79 15.55
CA ALA A 73 0.51 -9.82 16.62
C ALA A 73 0.17 -10.48 17.97
N LEU A 74 -0.23 -11.75 17.96
CA LEU A 74 -0.69 -12.46 19.14
C LEU A 74 0.45 -13.01 20.00
N PRO A 75 0.21 -13.19 21.32
CA PRO A 75 1.12 -13.95 22.18
C PRO A 75 1.22 -15.41 21.74
N LYS A 76 2.27 -16.13 22.15
CA LYS A 76 2.56 -17.52 21.71
C LYS A 76 1.41 -18.53 21.89
N ARG A 77 0.50 -18.32 22.83
CA ARG A 77 -0.65 -19.20 23.12
C ARG A 77 -1.89 -18.35 23.45
N PRO A 78 -2.52 -17.77 22.43
CA PRO A 78 -3.65 -16.88 22.64
C PRO A 78 -4.93 -17.68 22.87
N THR A 79 -5.78 -17.17 23.74
CA THR A 79 -7.17 -17.59 23.90
C THR A 79 -8.01 -17.16 22.70
N LEU A 80 -9.20 -17.75 22.56
CA LEU A 80 -10.17 -17.31 21.54
C LEU A 80 -10.61 -15.86 21.74
N ALA A 81 -10.74 -15.42 23.00
CA ALA A 81 -11.10 -14.05 23.33
C ALA A 81 -10.03 -13.06 22.85
N GLU A 82 -8.75 -13.36 23.09
CA GLU A 82 -7.64 -12.54 22.58
C GLU A 82 -7.60 -12.51 21.05
N ARG A 83 -7.77 -13.66 20.39
CA ARG A 83 -7.86 -13.71 18.91
C ARG A 83 -8.96 -12.80 18.37
N ASN A 84 -10.15 -12.88 18.95
CA ASN A 84 -11.29 -12.06 18.54
C ASN A 84 -11.06 -10.58 18.82
N ALA A 85 -10.44 -10.23 19.94
CA ALA A 85 -10.11 -8.86 20.29
C ALA A 85 -9.11 -8.25 19.29
N TYR A 86 -8.00 -8.95 19.00
CA TYR A 86 -7.02 -8.51 18.01
C TYR A 86 -7.64 -8.39 16.62
N PHE A 87 -8.41 -9.39 16.17
CA PHE A 87 -9.12 -9.29 14.90
C PHE A 87 -10.05 -8.07 14.85
N GLY A 88 -10.81 -7.83 15.92
CA GLY A 88 -11.71 -6.69 16.05
C GLY A 88 -11.00 -5.35 15.87
N VAL A 89 -9.86 -5.15 16.54
CA VAL A 89 -9.06 -3.92 16.44
C VAL A 89 -8.59 -3.69 15.00
N TYR A 90 -8.03 -4.70 14.36
CA TYR A 90 -7.53 -4.59 12.98
C TYR A 90 -8.66 -4.33 11.99
N TYR A 91 -9.79 -5.02 12.18
CA TYR A 91 -10.97 -4.82 11.36
C TYR A 91 -11.52 -3.40 11.49
N GLN A 92 -11.62 -2.86 12.70
CA GLN A 92 -12.04 -1.48 12.96
C GLN A 92 -11.08 -0.47 12.33
N ALA A 93 -9.76 -0.67 12.43
CA ALA A 93 -8.77 0.18 11.78
C ALA A 93 -8.94 0.21 10.25
N ILE A 94 -9.24 -0.93 9.65
CA ILE A 94 -9.49 -1.02 8.21
C ILE A 94 -10.78 -0.30 7.82
N LEU A 95 -11.87 -0.47 8.58
CA LEU A 95 -13.12 0.24 8.31
C LEU A 95 -12.95 1.76 8.44
N ALA A 96 -12.23 2.23 9.46
CA ALA A 96 -11.88 3.64 9.63
C ALA A 96 -11.07 4.17 8.43
N TYR A 97 -10.07 3.42 7.97
CA TYR A 97 -9.34 3.77 6.76
C TYR A 97 -10.24 3.83 5.52
N LYS A 98 -11.22 2.92 5.38
CA LYS A 98 -12.20 2.96 4.29
C LYS A 98 -13.13 4.16 4.35
N ALA A 99 -13.65 4.49 5.52
CA ALA A 99 -14.44 5.70 5.73
C ALA A 99 -13.66 6.96 5.31
N ALA A 100 -12.39 7.06 5.72
CA ALA A 100 -11.52 8.17 5.32
C ALA A 100 -11.29 8.23 3.81
N LEU A 101 -11.16 7.08 3.13
CA LEU A 101 -11.03 7.00 1.68
C LEU A 101 -12.29 7.45 0.93
N PHE A 102 -13.48 7.23 1.47
CA PHE A 102 -14.74 7.68 0.87
C PHE A 102 -14.83 9.21 0.77
N GLN A 103 -14.17 9.91 1.69
CA GLN A 103 -14.06 11.37 1.66
C GLN A 103 -12.89 11.89 0.81
N GLY A 104 -12.14 10.99 0.17
CA GLY A 104 -11.13 11.32 -0.83
C GLY A 104 -9.81 10.56 -0.64
N LYS A 105 -9.20 10.14 -1.76
CA LYS A 105 -7.97 9.32 -1.78
C LYS A 105 -6.80 9.96 -1.02
N ARG A 106 -6.62 11.27 -1.12
CA ARG A 106 -5.57 12.01 -0.40
C ARG A 106 -5.82 11.99 1.10
N LYS A 107 -7.03 12.39 1.52
CA LYS A 107 -7.44 12.39 2.93
C LYS A 107 -7.34 10.99 3.57
N GLY A 108 -7.80 9.96 2.87
CA GLY A 108 -7.67 8.58 3.35
C GLY A 108 -6.21 8.13 3.49
N ARG A 109 -5.32 8.57 2.59
CA ARG A 109 -3.89 8.28 2.70
C ARG A 109 -3.25 9.00 3.87
N ASP A 110 -3.55 10.29 4.04
CA ASP A 110 -3.08 11.07 5.18
C ASP A 110 -3.55 10.43 6.50
N PHE A 111 -4.81 9.98 6.55
CA PHE A 111 -5.36 9.24 7.68
C PHE A 111 -4.61 7.94 7.97
N LEU A 112 -4.31 7.12 6.95
CA LEU A 112 -3.51 5.90 7.11
C LEU A 112 -2.12 6.20 7.68
N LEU A 113 -1.43 7.22 7.15
CA LEU A 113 -0.08 7.58 7.59
C LEU A 113 -0.06 8.12 9.03
N ASN A 114 -1.06 8.92 9.39
CA ASN A 114 -1.21 9.43 10.75
C ASN A 114 -1.53 8.30 11.73
N MET A 115 -2.44 7.38 11.36
CA MET A 115 -2.75 6.18 12.14
C MET A 115 -1.50 5.33 12.38
N GLN A 116 -0.74 5.06 11.32
CA GLN A 116 0.51 4.31 11.44
C GLN A 116 1.52 5.04 12.31
N THR A 117 1.58 6.37 12.25
CA THR A 117 2.51 7.14 13.08
C THR A 117 2.15 7.00 14.56
N ALA A 118 0.88 7.17 14.92
CA ALA A 118 0.41 6.97 16.30
C ALA A 118 0.70 5.54 16.80
N VAL A 119 0.35 4.52 16.01
CA VAL A 119 0.46 3.12 16.46
C VAL A 119 1.89 2.58 16.41
N VAL A 120 2.62 2.85 15.33
CA VAL A 120 3.97 2.29 15.13
C VAL A 120 5.05 3.11 15.82
N ASN A 121 5.00 4.45 15.68
CA ASN A 121 6.07 5.31 16.19
C ASN A 121 5.80 5.77 17.62
N HIS A 122 4.55 6.05 17.98
CA HIS A 122 4.19 6.51 19.33
C HIS A 122 3.70 5.38 20.25
N HIS A 123 3.56 4.16 19.71
CA HIS A 123 3.12 2.97 20.44
C HIS A 123 1.73 3.12 21.08
N GLU A 124 0.85 3.91 20.45
CA GLU A 124 -0.53 4.06 20.86
C GLU A 124 -1.36 2.82 20.45
N SER A 125 -2.33 2.45 21.29
CA SER A 125 -3.30 1.42 20.93
C SER A 125 -4.37 2.02 20.01
N PHE A 126 -4.69 1.35 18.91
CA PHE A 126 -5.79 1.79 18.07
C PHE A 126 -7.12 1.67 18.81
N SER A 127 -7.89 2.77 18.84
CA SER A 127 -9.23 2.84 19.41
C SER A 127 -10.14 3.74 18.56
N GLN A 128 -11.43 3.78 18.89
CA GLN A 128 -12.37 4.67 18.21
C GLN A 128 -12.08 6.15 18.50
N GLU A 129 -11.62 6.47 19.71
CA GLU A 129 -11.21 7.82 20.12
C GLU A 129 -10.02 8.27 19.28
N LEU A 130 -8.98 7.45 19.17
CA LEU A 130 -7.84 7.74 18.30
C LEU A 130 -8.27 7.90 16.84
N ALA A 131 -9.15 7.03 16.33
CA ALA A 131 -9.66 7.16 14.97
C ALA A 131 -10.37 8.50 14.72
N LEU A 132 -11.14 8.99 15.70
CA LEU A 132 -11.85 10.27 15.61
C LEU A 132 -10.88 11.46 15.65
N GLU A 133 -9.85 11.40 16.49
CA GLU A 133 -8.78 12.41 16.55
C GLU A 133 -8.04 12.50 15.21
N LEU A 134 -7.63 11.36 14.66
CA LEU A 134 -6.95 11.29 13.36
C LEU A 134 -7.85 11.81 12.23
N ALA A 135 -9.15 11.50 12.26
CA ALA A 135 -10.12 12.00 11.29
C ALA A 135 -10.22 13.53 11.34
N LYS A 136 -10.21 14.10 12.53
CA LYS A 136 -10.21 15.56 12.75
C LYS A 136 -8.94 16.20 12.18
N ASP A 137 -7.77 15.62 12.45
CA ASP A 137 -6.49 16.11 11.94
C ASP A 137 -6.43 16.08 10.40
N CYS A 138 -7.04 15.06 9.79
CA CYS A 138 -7.14 14.91 8.34
C CYS A 138 -8.26 15.78 7.72
N ARG A 139 -8.96 16.59 8.53
CA ARG A 139 -10.09 17.44 8.11
C ARG A 139 -11.18 16.64 7.41
N LEU A 140 -11.50 15.47 7.94
CA LEU A 140 -12.67 14.70 7.53
C LEU A 140 -13.95 15.35 8.07
N ASP A 141 -15.06 15.15 7.37
CA ASP A 141 -16.40 15.31 7.93
C ASP A 141 -16.58 14.21 8.98
N LEU A 142 -16.62 14.60 10.25
CA LEU A 142 -16.61 13.66 11.38
C LEU A 142 -17.93 12.90 11.52
N ASP A 143 -19.05 13.52 11.17
CA ASP A 143 -20.37 12.89 11.26
C ASP A 143 -20.46 11.79 10.20
N MET A 144 -20.10 12.12 8.96
CA MET A 144 -20.05 11.15 7.86
C MET A 144 -19.00 10.06 8.11
N PHE A 145 -17.84 10.41 8.65
CA PHE A 145 -16.79 9.44 8.99
C PHE A 145 -17.29 8.40 10.00
N ASN A 146 -17.96 8.83 11.08
CA ASN A 146 -18.50 7.92 12.09
C ASN A 146 -19.58 7.01 11.53
N GLU A 147 -20.48 7.55 10.70
CA GLU A 147 -21.50 6.75 10.02
C GLU A 147 -20.86 5.71 9.08
N ASP A 148 -19.89 6.14 8.27
CA ASP A 148 -19.20 5.28 7.32
C ASP A 148 -18.37 4.17 7.97
N CYS A 149 -17.78 4.42 9.14
CA CYS A 149 -17.00 3.40 9.87
C CYS A 149 -17.83 2.15 10.20
N GLN A 150 -19.16 2.25 10.29
CA GLN A 150 -20.06 1.14 10.59
C GLN A 150 -20.94 0.74 9.40
N SER A 151 -20.83 1.44 8.28
CA SER A 151 -21.72 1.28 7.13
C SER A 151 -21.47 -0.04 6.39
N ASP A 152 -22.51 -0.53 5.73
CA ASP A 152 -22.38 -1.71 4.86
C ASP A 152 -21.51 -1.41 3.64
N LEU A 153 -21.39 -0.14 3.25
CA LEU A 153 -20.46 0.31 2.21
C LEU A 153 -19.00 0.05 2.61
N ALA A 154 -18.59 0.41 3.84
CA ALA A 154 -17.24 0.14 4.32
C ALA A 154 -16.95 -1.37 4.42
N LYS A 155 -17.91 -2.15 4.93
CA LYS A 155 -17.80 -3.62 5.00
C LYS A 155 -17.68 -4.25 3.61
N GLN A 156 -18.44 -3.74 2.64
CA GLN A 156 -18.39 -4.22 1.26
C GLN A 156 -17.08 -3.82 0.56
N ALA A 157 -16.57 -2.62 0.82
CA ALA A 157 -15.26 -2.18 0.33
C ALA A 157 -14.14 -3.08 0.88
N PHE A 158 -14.16 -3.39 2.19
CA PHE A 158 -13.24 -4.34 2.79
C PHE A 158 -13.30 -5.72 2.14
N LYS A 159 -14.51 -6.29 1.96
CA LYS A 159 -14.68 -7.60 1.28
C LYS A 159 -14.13 -7.57 -0.14
N THR A 160 -14.31 -6.46 -0.85
CA THR A 160 -13.79 -6.27 -2.20
C THR A 160 -12.26 -6.29 -2.21
N ASP A 161 -11.59 -5.67 -1.23
CA ASP A 161 -10.13 -5.76 -1.08
C ASP A 161 -9.67 -7.19 -0.77
N GLN A 162 -10.33 -7.90 0.14
CA GLN A 162 -9.95 -9.27 0.49
C GLN A 162 -10.07 -10.20 -0.72
N LYS A 163 -11.11 -10.00 -1.52
CA LYS A 163 -11.30 -10.72 -2.77
C LYS A 163 -10.22 -10.38 -3.80
N LEU A 164 -9.86 -9.10 -3.94
CA LEU A 164 -8.74 -8.67 -4.79
C LEU A 164 -7.43 -9.34 -4.38
N ALA A 165 -7.12 -9.35 -3.08
CA ALA A 165 -5.95 -10.04 -2.55
C ALA A 165 -5.95 -11.53 -2.89
N ALA A 166 -7.10 -12.20 -2.73
CA ALA A 166 -7.24 -13.61 -3.09
C ALA A 166 -7.07 -13.87 -4.59
N GLU A 167 -7.65 -13.03 -5.45
CA GLU A 167 -7.50 -13.11 -6.91
C GLU A 167 -6.03 -12.92 -7.35
N MET A 168 -5.31 -12.03 -6.67
CA MET A 168 -3.86 -11.80 -6.86
C MET A 168 -2.97 -12.77 -6.07
N LYS A 169 -3.55 -13.79 -5.42
CA LYS A 169 -2.85 -14.83 -4.62
C LYS A 169 -1.93 -14.25 -3.53
N ILE A 170 -2.32 -13.13 -2.94
CA ILE A 170 -1.58 -12.47 -1.86
C ILE A 170 -1.90 -13.11 -0.52
N GLN A 171 -0.86 -13.59 0.15
CA GLN A 171 -0.99 -14.24 1.47
C GLN A 171 -0.42 -13.38 2.60
N GLN A 172 0.60 -12.57 2.31
CA GLN A 172 1.29 -11.77 3.30
C GLN A 172 1.13 -10.27 3.03
N SER A 173 1.07 -9.48 4.10
CA SER A 173 1.14 -8.02 4.01
C SER A 173 2.53 -7.56 3.58
N SER A 174 2.64 -6.32 3.10
CA SER A 174 3.87 -5.74 2.54
C SER A 174 4.29 -6.36 1.18
N SER A 175 3.34 -6.97 0.47
CA SER A 175 3.50 -7.43 -0.91
C SER A 175 2.87 -6.44 -1.88
N ALA A 176 3.52 -6.17 -3.01
CA ALA A 176 2.97 -5.35 -4.08
C ALA A 176 2.80 -6.14 -5.37
N VAL A 177 1.72 -5.86 -6.09
CA VAL A 177 1.54 -6.26 -7.49
C VAL A 177 1.72 -5.02 -8.35
N ILE A 178 2.67 -5.07 -9.28
CA ILE A 178 3.06 -3.93 -10.13
C ILE A 178 2.76 -4.28 -11.58
N PHE A 179 2.02 -3.42 -12.27
CA PHE A 179 1.77 -3.52 -13.70
C PHE A 179 2.48 -2.38 -14.42
N ASN A 180 3.18 -2.69 -15.50
CA ASN A 180 3.54 -1.70 -16.50
C ASN A 180 2.45 -1.66 -17.57
N CYS A 181 1.67 -0.57 -17.58
CA CYS A 181 0.50 -0.40 -18.43
C CYS A 181 0.84 -0.25 -19.92
N ASP A 182 2.09 0.10 -20.26
CA ASP A 182 2.50 0.34 -21.65
C ASP A 182 3.00 -0.93 -22.36
N VAL A 183 3.58 -1.87 -21.62
CA VAL A 183 4.35 -2.98 -22.23
C VAL A 183 3.94 -4.39 -21.78
N SER A 184 3.12 -4.53 -20.72
CA SER A 184 2.80 -5.85 -20.17
C SER A 184 1.33 -6.00 -19.77
N GLN A 185 0.78 -7.19 -20.02
CA GLN A 185 -0.53 -7.60 -19.50
C GLN A 185 -0.42 -8.33 -18.14
N TYR A 186 0.79 -8.71 -17.73
CA TYR A 186 1.06 -9.47 -16.50
C TYR A 186 1.53 -8.56 -15.38
N GLY A 187 1.17 -8.92 -14.15
CA GLY A 187 1.61 -8.24 -12.93
C GLY A 187 2.87 -8.89 -12.35
N LEU A 188 3.79 -8.07 -11.88
CA LEU A 188 4.95 -8.51 -11.12
C LEU A 188 4.60 -8.53 -9.63
N LEU A 189 4.79 -9.67 -8.97
CA LEU A 189 4.68 -9.77 -7.52
C LEU A 189 6.03 -9.48 -6.88
N LEU A 190 6.04 -8.45 -6.05
CA LEU A 190 7.14 -8.11 -5.18
C LEU A 190 6.74 -8.40 -3.73
N ASN A 191 7.44 -9.34 -3.11
CA ASN A 191 7.34 -9.57 -1.67
C ASN A 191 8.34 -8.66 -0.97
N ASP A 192 7.94 -8.02 0.12
CA ASP A 192 8.77 -7.10 0.88
C ASP A 192 9.30 -5.92 0.04
N VAL A 193 8.44 -4.91 -0.08
CA VAL A 193 8.71 -3.70 -0.86
C VAL A 193 9.76 -2.81 -0.18
N THR A 194 11.00 -2.90 -0.67
CA THR A 194 12.08 -1.96 -0.37
C THR A 194 12.21 -0.95 -1.50
N TYR A 195 12.85 0.20 -1.24
CA TYR A 195 13.10 1.17 -2.29
C TYR A 195 14.04 0.59 -3.37
N ASP A 196 14.99 -0.26 -2.99
CA ASP A 196 15.90 -0.95 -3.90
C ASP A 196 15.17 -1.88 -4.86
N SER A 197 14.26 -2.73 -4.34
CA SER A 197 13.50 -3.64 -5.18
C SER A 197 12.49 -2.93 -6.09
N LEU A 198 11.98 -1.76 -5.68
CA LEU A 198 11.19 -0.89 -6.57
C LEU A 198 12.03 -0.33 -7.73
N CYS A 199 13.29 0.02 -7.48
CA CYS A 199 14.18 0.50 -8.53
C CYS A 199 14.53 -0.61 -9.53
N ASP A 200 14.79 -1.83 -9.04
CA ASP A 200 14.98 -3.02 -9.90
C ASP A 200 13.77 -3.25 -10.81
N VAL A 201 12.55 -3.12 -10.26
CA VAL A 201 11.32 -3.23 -11.05
C VAL A 201 11.27 -2.14 -12.11
N CYS A 202 11.52 -0.87 -11.75
CA CYS A 202 11.49 0.23 -12.71
C CYS A 202 12.48 0.04 -13.86
N GLU A 203 13.69 -0.42 -13.57
CA GLU A 203 14.72 -0.67 -14.57
C GLU A 203 14.36 -1.85 -15.48
N SER A 204 13.94 -2.97 -14.89
CA SER A 204 13.50 -4.15 -15.66
C SER A 204 12.28 -3.88 -16.54
N GLN A 205 11.43 -2.93 -16.15
CA GLN A 205 10.24 -2.52 -16.89
C GLN A 205 10.50 -1.34 -17.84
N GLY A 206 11.74 -0.86 -17.96
CA GLY A 206 12.11 0.24 -18.87
C GLY A 206 11.53 1.60 -18.50
N VAL A 207 11.15 1.80 -17.23
CA VAL A 207 10.50 3.03 -16.75
C VAL A 207 11.52 4.10 -16.36
N ALA A 208 12.57 3.69 -15.65
CA ALA A 208 13.70 4.53 -15.23
C ALA A 208 14.90 3.65 -14.86
N THR A 209 16.12 4.18 -14.98
CA THR A 209 17.32 3.45 -14.56
C THR A 209 17.45 3.45 -13.04
N LYS A 210 18.03 2.39 -12.48
CA LYS A 210 18.28 2.31 -11.04
C LYS A 210 19.22 3.42 -10.57
N GLU A 211 20.21 3.77 -11.40
CA GLU A 211 21.13 4.88 -11.14
C GLU A 211 20.40 6.23 -11.00
N MET A 212 19.43 6.53 -11.86
CA MET A 212 18.63 7.76 -11.75
C MET A 212 17.85 7.81 -10.43
N LEU A 213 17.21 6.69 -10.05
CA LEU A 213 16.38 6.62 -8.85
C LEU A 213 17.18 6.59 -7.54
N MET A 214 18.43 6.14 -7.60
CA MET A 214 19.36 6.06 -6.46
C MET A 214 20.30 7.26 -6.35
N GLY A 215 20.62 7.93 -7.46
CA GLY A 215 21.58 9.03 -7.51
C GLY A 215 21.19 10.22 -6.64
N GLU A 216 19.89 10.47 -6.44
CA GLU A 216 19.41 11.55 -5.56
C GLU A 216 19.46 11.22 -4.06
N LEU A 217 19.95 10.02 -3.66
CA LEU A 217 20.30 9.73 -2.27
C LEU A 217 21.67 10.27 -1.85
N ASN A 218 22.50 10.74 -2.79
CA ASN A 218 23.88 11.14 -2.54
C ASN A 218 24.16 12.61 -2.95
N TYR A 219 24.07 13.57 -2.01
CA TYR A 219 25.05 14.66 -1.76
C TYR A 219 24.64 15.65 -0.63
N PRO A 220 25.55 16.21 0.20
CA PRO A 220 26.83 15.69 0.69
C PRO A 220 26.83 15.46 2.22
N THR A 221 27.42 14.35 2.66
CA THR A 221 28.26 14.36 3.87
C THR A 221 29.70 14.43 3.43
N ASN A 222 30.38 15.46 3.92
CA ASN A 222 31.82 15.64 3.83
C ASN A 222 32.49 14.41 4.48
N ASP A 223 33.11 13.53 3.69
CA ASP A 223 34.46 12.98 3.94
C ASP A 223 34.79 11.81 3.01
N GLN A 224 36.07 11.76 2.64
CA GLN A 224 36.78 10.84 1.74
C GLN A 224 36.74 9.39 2.30
N THR A 225 36.60 8.29 1.55
CA THR A 225 37.60 7.57 0.70
C THR A 225 36.95 6.25 0.19
N PRO A 226 37.48 5.57 -0.87
CA PRO A 226 36.72 4.60 -1.70
C PRO A 226 37.02 3.11 -1.44
N SER A 227 36.07 2.20 -1.75
CA SER A 227 36.41 0.84 -2.25
C SER A 227 35.23 0.01 -2.82
N SER A 228 35.41 -0.40 -4.08
CA SER A 228 35.14 -1.70 -4.75
C SER A 228 33.73 -2.29 -4.94
N LEU A 229 33.48 -2.58 -6.24
CA LEU A 229 32.43 -3.36 -6.91
C LEU A 229 32.43 -4.86 -6.57
N THR A 230 31.26 -5.50 -6.56
CA THR A 230 30.96 -6.79 -7.23
C THR A 230 29.45 -7.04 -7.30
N GLY A 231 28.94 -7.42 -8.47
CA GLY A 231 27.53 -7.73 -8.73
C GLY A 231 27.11 -9.19 -8.46
N GLY A 232 25.80 -9.45 -8.50
CA GLY A 232 25.22 -10.80 -8.48
C GLY A 232 23.68 -10.81 -8.40
N LEU A 233 23.06 -11.55 -9.33
CA LEU A 233 21.65 -11.95 -9.52
C LEU A 233 20.61 -11.62 -8.42
N HIS A 234 19.47 -11.02 -8.83
CA HIS A 234 18.31 -10.69 -7.98
C HIS A 234 17.36 -11.88 -7.73
N PRO A 235 17.22 -12.39 -6.48
CA PRO A 235 16.45 -13.60 -6.17
C PRO A 235 14.96 -13.39 -5.77
N HIS A 236 14.36 -12.21 -6.00
CA HIS A 236 13.09 -11.83 -5.37
C HIS A 236 11.87 -11.59 -6.27
N LEU A 237 11.99 -11.72 -7.60
CA LEU A 237 10.89 -11.44 -8.54
C LEU A 237 10.14 -12.72 -8.93
N ARG A 238 8.79 -12.68 -8.86
CA ARG A 238 7.92 -13.74 -9.41
C ARG A 238 6.81 -13.11 -10.27
N VAL A 239 6.55 -13.70 -11.45
CA VAL A 239 5.46 -13.31 -12.36
C VAL A 239 4.17 -14.02 -11.93
N LEU A 240 3.04 -13.31 -11.88
CA LEU A 240 1.72 -13.86 -11.55
C LEU A 240 0.88 -14.20 -12.78
#